data_AF-A0A9W4B162-F1
#
_entry.id   AF-A0A9W4B162-F1
#
_cell.length_a   1.000
_cell.length_b   1.000
_cell.length_c   1.000
_cell.angle_alpha   90.00
_cell.angle_beta   90.00
_cell.angle_gamma   90.00
#
_symmetry.space_group_name_H-M   'P 1'
#
loop_
_entity.id
_entity.type
_entity.pdbx_description
1 polymer ?
#
loop_
_entity_poly.entity_id
_entity_poly.type
_entity_poly.pdbx_seq_one_letter_code
_entity_poly.pdbx_strand_id
1 'polypeptide(L)'
;MTDVDIEHQINAVERKLGSRIIDAKEAHVVTISQSYDTDQNDLWDAVTNIERIPRWLMPISGDLTVGGSYQLEGQAGGTVLTCDPPKNFTATWEFGGGVSWIDVTVSADGPDRSRLVIEHIAHVDDHWDQFGPGAVGMGWDSMVLGLAIHVATGAAIDPSFGEQWIVTDDGRRFLTLSGERWCDANIAFGTDPSTAREMAQRCLAAYLGEEN
;
A
#
# COMPACT_ATOMS: atom_id res chain seq x y z
N MET A 1 16.67 -17.22 -0.51
CA MET A 1 15.85 -16.12 -1.07
C MET A 1 14.44 -16.66 -1.14
N THR A 2 13.47 -15.97 -0.55
CA THR A 2 12.06 -16.35 -0.68
C THR A 2 11.71 -16.30 -2.16
N ASP A 3 11.30 -17.43 -2.73
CA ASP A 3 10.87 -17.49 -4.13
C ASP A 3 9.47 -16.86 -4.22
N VAL A 4 9.38 -15.68 -4.82
CA VAL A 4 8.13 -14.90 -4.90
C VAL A 4 7.50 -15.16 -6.25
N ASP A 5 6.31 -15.78 -6.26
CA ASP A 5 5.49 -15.86 -7.47
C ASP A 5 4.88 -14.47 -7.76
N ILE A 6 5.62 -13.69 -8.55
CA ILE A 6 5.28 -12.31 -8.90
C ILE A 6 3.92 -12.24 -9.61
N GLU A 7 3.67 -13.15 -10.55
CA GLU A 7 2.42 -13.13 -11.33
C GLU A 7 1.23 -13.46 -10.43
N HIS A 8 1.38 -14.43 -9.53
CA HIS A 8 0.35 -14.73 -8.54
C HIS A 8 0.07 -13.49 -7.66
N GLN A 9 1.10 -12.87 -7.10
CA GLN A 9 0.90 -11.72 -6.21
C GLN A 9 0.28 -10.53 -6.94
N ILE A 10 0.73 -10.19 -8.16
CA ILE A 10 0.17 -9.08 -8.93
C ILE A 10 -1.33 -9.27 -9.19
N ASN A 11 -1.74 -10.51 -9.51
CA ASN A 11 -3.13 -10.85 -9.81
C ASN A 11 -3.99 -11.04 -8.55
N ALA A 12 -3.39 -11.32 -7.38
CA ALA A 12 -4.10 -11.44 -6.10
C ALA A 12 -4.56 -10.09 -5.55
N VAL A 13 -3.96 -8.98 -6.02
CA VAL A 13 -4.28 -7.62 -5.58
C VAL A 13 -5.27 -6.96 -6.53
N GLU A 14 -6.42 -6.55 -6.00
CA GLU A 14 -7.38 -5.68 -6.67
C GLU A 14 -6.99 -4.21 -6.45
N ARG A 15 -7.02 -3.42 -7.52
CA ARG A 15 -6.63 -1.99 -7.52
C ARG A 15 -7.77 -1.16 -8.09
N LYS A 16 -8.09 -0.05 -7.44
CA LYS A 16 -9.15 0.85 -7.89
C LYS A 16 -8.81 2.29 -7.53
N LEU A 17 -9.27 3.21 -8.36
CA LEU A 17 -9.29 4.62 -8.03
C LEU A 17 -10.71 5.14 -7.82
N GLY A 18 -10.82 6.11 -6.94
CA GLY A 18 -12.01 6.92 -6.73
C GLY A 18 -11.64 8.38 -6.51
N SER A 19 -12.67 9.21 -6.37
CA SER A 19 -12.53 10.58 -5.89
C SER A 19 -13.58 10.88 -4.84
N ARG A 20 -13.25 11.79 -3.93
CA ARG A 20 -14.18 12.35 -2.95
C ARG A 20 -13.81 13.80 -2.64
N ILE A 21 -14.73 14.54 -2.04
CA ILE A 21 -14.48 15.90 -1.57
C ILE A 21 -14.14 15.84 -0.08
N ILE A 22 -12.96 16.33 0.30
CA ILE A 22 -12.53 16.54 1.69
C ILE A 22 -12.23 18.02 1.86
N ASP A 23 -12.74 18.65 2.92
CA ASP A 23 -12.49 20.07 3.22
C ASP A 23 -12.68 21.01 2.01
N ALA A 24 -13.74 20.75 1.24
CA ALA A 24 -14.10 21.46 0.01
C ALA A 24 -13.06 21.39 -1.14
N LYS A 25 -12.10 20.46 -1.06
CA LYS A 25 -11.13 20.16 -2.11
C LYS A 25 -11.33 18.75 -2.66
N GLU A 26 -10.99 18.55 -3.92
CA GLU A 26 -10.93 17.22 -4.50
C GLU A 26 -9.81 16.41 -3.85
N ALA A 27 -10.10 15.12 -3.62
CA ALA A 27 -9.16 14.13 -3.17
C ALA A 27 -9.34 12.86 -3.99
N HIS A 28 -8.21 12.25 -4.38
CA HIS A 28 -8.21 10.93 -4.97
C HIS A 28 -8.14 9.86 -3.89
N VAL A 29 -8.77 8.72 -4.16
CA VAL A 29 -8.77 7.54 -3.32
C VAL A 29 -8.06 6.44 -4.09
N VAL A 30 -6.92 6.00 -3.60
CA VAL A 30 -6.15 4.86 -4.11
C VAL A 30 -6.52 3.64 -3.26
N THR A 31 -7.29 2.72 -3.82
CA THR A 31 -7.79 1.54 -3.12
C THR A 31 -7.04 0.29 -3.54
N ILE A 32 -6.64 -0.50 -2.55
CA ILE A 32 -5.91 -1.76 -2.70
C ILE A 32 -6.61 -2.80 -1.86
N SER A 33 -6.90 -3.97 -2.44
CA SER A 33 -7.52 -5.07 -1.71
C SER A 33 -6.88 -6.40 -2.05
N GLN A 34 -6.69 -7.24 -1.04
CA GLN A 34 -6.19 -8.61 -1.19
C GLN A 34 -6.86 -9.50 -0.14
N SER A 35 -7.22 -10.72 -0.55
CA SER A 35 -7.64 -11.78 0.38
C SER A 35 -6.44 -12.60 0.84
N TYR A 36 -6.46 -13.01 2.10
CA TYR A 36 -5.43 -13.79 2.77
C TYR A 36 -6.03 -15.05 3.37
N ASP A 37 -5.27 -16.15 3.35
CA ASP A 37 -5.68 -17.45 3.91
C ASP A 37 -5.39 -17.48 5.43
N THR A 38 -6.00 -16.54 6.14
CA THR A 38 -6.02 -16.45 7.61
C THR A 38 -7.35 -15.83 8.07
N ASP A 39 -7.71 -16.02 9.34
CA ASP A 39 -8.93 -15.45 9.91
C ASP A 39 -8.84 -13.92 10.13
N GLN A 40 -9.99 -13.28 10.36
CA GLN A 40 -10.07 -11.82 10.53
C GLN A 40 -9.27 -11.31 11.73
N ASN A 41 -9.25 -12.03 12.84
CA ASN A 41 -8.55 -11.58 14.03
C ASN A 41 -7.04 -11.66 13.83
N ASP A 42 -6.56 -12.70 13.17
CA ASP A 42 -5.15 -12.85 12.83
C ASP A 42 -4.68 -11.77 11.84
N LEU A 43 -5.43 -11.51 10.78
CA LEU A 43 -5.10 -10.44 9.83
C LEU A 43 -5.15 -9.06 10.50
N TRP A 44 -6.14 -8.84 11.37
CA TRP A 44 -6.24 -7.61 12.16
C TRP A 44 -5.03 -7.41 13.08
N ASP A 45 -4.61 -8.44 13.80
CA ASP A 45 -3.41 -8.41 14.63
C ASP A 45 -2.15 -8.14 13.79
N ALA A 46 -2.04 -8.73 12.60
CA ALA A 46 -0.91 -8.48 11.68
C ALA A 46 -0.76 -7.00 11.27
N VAL A 47 -1.87 -6.25 11.14
CA VAL A 47 -1.85 -4.86 10.67
C VAL A 47 -2.00 -3.80 11.77
N THR A 48 -2.24 -4.21 13.03
CA THR A 48 -2.44 -3.26 14.15
C THR A 48 -1.50 -3.47 15.33
N ASN A 49 -0.86 -4.63 15.45
CA ASN A 49 0.01 -4.93 16.58
C ASN A 49 1.44 -4.43 16.34
N ILE A 50 1.90 -3.52 17.20
CA ILE A 50 3.23 -2.90 17.12
C ILE A 50 4.38 -3.92 17.15
N GLU A 51 4.18 -5.08 17.77
CA GLU A 51 5.18 -6.15 17.83
C GLU A 51 5.14 -7.08 16.59
N ARG A 52 4.03 -7.04 15.82
CA ARG A 52 3.81 -7.92 14.67
C ARG A 52 4.01 -7.23 13.33
N ILE A 53 3.65 -5.95 13.21
CA ILE A 53 3.88 -5.13 12.01
C ILE A 53 5.35 -5.23 11.52
N PRO A 54 6.39 -5.14 12.39
CA PRO A 54 7.78 -5.23 11.95
C PRO A 54 8.21 -6.59 11.38
N ARG A 55 7.34 -7.62 11.42
CA ARG A 55 7.63 -8.94 10.84
C ARG A 55 7.42 -8.97 9.32
N TRP A 56 6.76 -7.97 8.76
CA TRP A 56 6.44 -7.92 7.33
C TRP A 56 6.55 -6.52 6.73
N LEU A 57 6.55 -5.49 7.58
CA LEU A 57 6.77 -4.09 7.25
C LEU A 57 8.02 -3.57 7.96
N MET A 58 8.43 -2.36 7.59
CA MET A 58 9.45 -1.57 8.28
C MET A 58 9.12 -1.43 9.78
N PRO A 59 10.13 -1.26 10.66
CA PRO A 59 9.89 -1.00 12.07
C PRO A 59 8.93 0.16 12.29
N ILE A 60 7.99 -0.02 13.23
CA ILE A 60 7.02 0.99 13.64
C ILE A 60 7.25 1.34 15.11
N SER A 61 7.12 2.62 15.44
CA SER A 61 7.24 3.13 16.80
C SER A 61 6.11 4.10 17.12
N GLY A 62 5.87 4.36 18.40
CA GLY A 62 4.87 5.31 18.88
C GLY A 62 3.74 4.65 19.69
N ASP A 63 2.58 5.27 19.67
CA ASP A 63 1.37 4.81 20.34
C ASP A 63 0.28 4.55 19.29
N LEU A 64 -0.11 3.28 19.13
CA LEU A 64 -1.10 2.87 18.13
C LEU A 64 -2.55 2.94 18.65
N THR A 65 -2.78 3.62 19.77
CA THR A 65 -4.13 3.93 20.26
C THR A 65 -4.68 5.20 19.61
N VAL A 66 -6.01 5.39 19.66
CA VAL A 66 -6.68 6.57 19.09
C VAL A 66 -6.13 7.86 19.70
N GLY A 67 -5.72 8.79 18.84
CA GLY A 67 -5.03 10.03 19.19
C GLY A 67 -3.53 9.89 19.40
N GLY A 68 -3.00 8.66 19.40
CA GLY A 68 -1.58 8.36 19.44
C GLY A 68 -0.88 8.61 18.11
N SER A 69 0.38 9.01 18.18
CA SER A 69 1.25 9.20 17.02
C SER A 69 2.06 7.95 16.72
N TYR A 70 2.26 7.63 15.45
CA TYR A 70 3.13 6.55 15.01
C TYR A 70 4.17 7.03 14.00
N GLN A 71 5.25 6.27 13.85
CA GLN A 71 6.30 6.50 12.86
C GLN A 71 6.80 5.17 12.29
N LEU A 72 6.75 5.03 10.97
CA LEU A 72 7.46 3.99 10.23
C LEU A 72 8.90 4.46 9.99
N GLU A 73 9.88 3.62 10.33
CA GLU A 73 11.30 4.00 10.23
C GLU A 73 11.68 4.35 8.77
N GLY A 74 12.26 5.54 8.57
CA GLY A 74 12.65 6.04 7.25
C GLY A 74 11.49 6.41 6.32
N GLN A 75 10.25 6.35 6.79
CA GLN A 75 9.03 6.52 5.97
C GLN A 75 8.01 7.43 6.66
N ALA A 76 6.72 7.26 6.34
CA ALA A 76 5.65 8.09 6.86
C ALA A 76 5.42 7.89 8.37
N GLY A 77 5.04 8.98 9.02
CA GLY A 77 4.41 8.95 10.34
C GLY A 77 2.93 9.27 10.24
N GLY A 78 2.29 9.47 11.38
CA GLY A 78 0.91 9.94 11.42
C GLY A 78 0.29 9.84 12.80
N THR A 79 -1.02 10.07 12.85
CA THR A 79 -1.86 9.99 14.05
C THR A 79 -3.01 9.04 13.80
N VAL A 80 -3.26 8.11 14.73
CA VAL A 80 -4.42 7.22 14.69
C VAL A 80 -5.68 8.02 14.99
N LEU A 81 -6.65 8.03 14.08
CA LEU A 81 -7.85 8.88 14.16
C LEU A 81 -9.06 8.12 14.71
N THR A 82 -9.29 6.89 14.24
CA THR A 82 -10.37 6.01 14.70
C THR A 82 -9.91 4.57 14.74
N CYS A 83 -10.54 3.75 15.57
CA CYS A 83 -10.29 2.31 15.64
C CYS A 83 -11.54 1.58 16.14
N ASP A 84 -12.07 0.64 15.35
CA ASP A 84 -13.17 -0.28 15.66
C ASP A 84 -12.67 -1.72 15.44
N PRO A 85 -11.98 -2.33 16.42
CA PRO A 85 -11.45 -3.68 16.27
C PRO A 85 -12.54 -4.76 16.16
N PRO A 86 -12.34 -5.84 15.38
CA PRO A 86 -11.21 -6.10 14.47
C PRO A 86 -11.54 -5.71 13.01
N LYS A 87 -12.25 -4.58 12.80
CA LYS A 87 -12.87 -4.27 11.52
C LYS A 87 -12.19 -3.13 10.77
N ASN A 88 -11.90 -2.03 11.44
CA ASN A 88 -11.49 -0.81 10.76
C ASN A 88 -10.65 0.12 11.64
N PHE A 89 -9.65 0.77 11.06
CA PHE A 89 -9.04 1.95 11.64
C PHE A 89 -8.76 3.01 10.57
N THR A 90 -8.68 4.27 10.99
CA THR A 90 -8.22 5.37 10.14
C THR A 90 -7.04 6.08 10.78
N ALA A 91 -6.16 6.63 9.96
CA ALA A 91 -5.01 7.41 10.43
C ALA A 91 -4.63 8.49 9.41
N THR A 92 -3.94 9.53 9.86
CA THR A 92 -3.18 10.38 8.93
C THR A 92 -1.97 9.62 8.41
N TRP A 93 -1.49 10.00 7.23
CA TRP A 93 -0.25 9.53 6.64
C TRP A 93 0.59 10.75 6.26
N GLU A 94 1.67 10.97 6.98
CA GLU A 94 2.44 12.22 6.97
C GLU A 94 3.84 11.93 6.46
N PHE A 95 4.17 12.43 5.27
CA PHE A 95 5.44 12.17 4.60
C PHE A 95 5.87 13.35 3.74
N GLY A 96 7.16 13.69 3.77
CA GLY A 96 7.71 14.77 2.93
C GLY A 96 7.10 16.16 3.19
N GLY A 97 6.47 16.37 4.36
CA GLY A 97 5.72 17.60 4.69
C GLY A 97 4.28 17.63 4.18
N GLY A 98 3.85 16.62 3.43
CA GLY A 98 2.46 16.41 3.04
C GLY A 98 1.67 15.62 4.09
N VAL A 99 0.35 15.83 4.10
CA VAL A 99 -0.60 15.07 4.94
C VAL A 99 -1.66 14.45 4.04
N SER A 100 -1.78 13.13 4.13
CA SER A 100 -2.85 12.33 3.54
C SER A 100 -3.51 11.47 4.62
N TRP A 101 -4.42 10.58 4.23
CA TRP A 101 -5.15 9.71 5.15
C TRP A 101 -5.17 8.27 4.66
N ILE A 102 -5.23 7.34 5.60
CA ILE A 102 -5.51 5.94 5.33
C ILE A 102 -6.79 5.51 6.04
N ASP A 103 -7.57 4.68 5.35
CA ASP A 103 -8.71 3.94 5.89
C ASP A 103 -8.46 2.45 5.61
N VAL A 104 -8.29 1.68 6.69
CA VAL A 104 -7.87 0.28 6.61
C VAL A 104 -8.96 -0.59 7.19
N THR A 105 -9.54 -1.44 6.34
CA THR A 105 -10.63 -2.35 6.68
C THR A 105 -10.18 -3.80 6.57
N VAL A 106 -10.54 -4.60 7.58
CA VAL A 106 -10.36 -6.05 7.59
C VAL A 106 -11.74 -6.71 7.70
N SER A 107 -12.08 -7.58 6.75
CA SER A 107 -13.35 -8.33 6.75
C SER A 107 -13.12 -9.83 6.65
N ALA A 108 -14.01 -10.63 7.24
CA ALA A 108 -14.03 -12.07 7.02
C ALA A 108 -14.62 -12.40 5.64
N ASP A 109 -13.91 -13.22 4.86
CA ASP A 109 -14.32 -13.78 3.57
C ASP A 109 -14.61 -15.31 3.68
N GLY A 110 -14.50 -15.88 4.88
CA GLY A 110 -14.72 -17.28 5.20
C GLY A 110 -14.17 -17.62 6.60
N PRO A 111 -14.28 -18.88 7.06
CA PRO A 111 -13.75 -19.29 8.36
C PRO A 111 -12.24 -19.05 8.53
N ASP A 112 -11.46 -19.37 7.50
CA ASP A 112 -10.00 -19.24 7.47
C ASP A 112 -9.55 -18.31 6.34
N ARG A 113 -10.39 -17.32 6.03
CA ARG A 113 -10.14 -16.36 4.95
C ARG A 113 -10.61 -14.98 5.33
N SER A 114 -9.77 -14.00 5.08
CA SER A 114 -10.07 -12.60 5.37
C SER A 114 -9.54 -11.71 4.25
N ARG A 115 -10.04 -10.47 4.21
CA ARG A 115 -9.68 -9.49 3.20
C ARG A 115 -9.22 -8.23 3.86
N LEU A 116 -8.10 -7.72 3.37
CA LEU A 116 -7.64 -6.37 3.65
C LEU A 116 -8.13 -5.44 2.53
N VAL A 117 -8.60 -4.26 2.91
CA VAL A 117 -8.83 -3.13 2.00
C VAL A 117 -8.13 -1.93 2.61
N ILE A 118 -7.26 -1.29 1.84
CA ILE A 118 -6.60 -0.04 2.19
C ILE A 118 -7.07 1.01 1.19
N GLU A 119 -7.66 2.08 1.69
CA GLU A 119 -7.86 3.31 0.93
C GLU A 119 -6.84 4.34 1.39
N HIS A 120 -5.99 4.80 0.47
CA HIS A 120 -5.12 5.94 0.70
C HIS A 120 -5.73 7.16 0.02
N ILE A 121 -5.98 8.21 0.79
CA ILE A 121 -6.69 9.40 0.35
C ILE A 121 -5.78 10.62 0.45
N ALA A 122 -5.58 11.30 -0.67
CA ALA A 122 -4.78 12.51 -0.74
C ALA A 122 -5.49 13.57 -1.59
N HIS A 123 -5.26 14.83 -1.27
CA HIS A 123 -5.62 15.92 -2.18
C HIS A 123 -4.83 15.81 -3.47
N VAL A 124 -5.43 16.28 -4.57
CA VAL A 124 -4.72 16.37 -5.85
C VAL A 124 -3.66 17.46 -5.76
N ASP A 125 -2.44 17.12 -6.13
CA ASP A 125 -1.28 18.01 -6.16
C ASP A 125 -0.40 17.76 -7.40
N ASP A 126 0.68 18.53 -7.53
CA ASP A 126 1.62 18.42 -8.65
C ASP A 126 2.25 17.01 -8.75
N HIS A 127 2.37 16.29 -7.64
CA HIS A 127 2.94 14.94 -7.61
C HIS A 127 2.00 13.94 -8.27
N TRP A 128 0.69 14.07 -8.03
CA TRP A 128 -0.33 13.31 -8.76
C TRP A 128 -0.29 13.62 -10.26
N ASP A 129 -0.20 14.88 -10.67
CA ASP A 129 -0.14 15.25 -12.09
C ASP A 129 1.11 14.68 -12.79
N GLN A 130 2.21 14.55 -12.06
CA GLN A 130 3.45 14.00 -12.59
C GLN A 130 3.42 12.47 -12.70
N PHE A 131 3.08 11.78 -11.61
CA PHE A 131 3.29 10.33 -11.46
C PHE A 131 1.99 9.51 -11.42
N GLY A 132 0.85 10.18 -11.25
CA GLY A 132 -0.47 9.56 -11.14
C GLY A 132 -0.58 8.64 -9.91
N PRO A 133 -1.49 7.64 -9.96
CA PRO A 133 -1.74 6.76 -8.82
C PRO A 133 -0.57 5.84 -8.47
N GLY A 134 0.36 5.62 -9.41
CA GLY A 134 1.52 4.75 -9.20
C GLY A 134 2.43 5.25 -8.07
N ALA A 135 2.49 6.57 -7.85
CA ALA A 135 3.36 7.19 -6.84
C ALA A 135 3.17 6.57 -5.45
N VAL A 136 1.91 6.39 -5.05
CA VAL A 136 1.53 5.78 -3.77
C VAL A 136 1.17 4.30 -3.95
N GLY A 137 0.50 3.96 -5.04
CA GLY A 137 -0.03 2.62 -5.28
C GLY A 137 1.04 1.54 -5.40
N MET A 138 2.18 1.83 -6.06
CA MET A 138 3.27 0.85 -6.21
C MET A 138 3.96 0.57 -4.87
N GLY A 139 4.10 1.59 -4.01
CA GLY A 139 4.63 1.44 -2.66
C GLY A 139 3.75 0.54 -1.79
N TRP A 140 2.44 0.73 -1.85
CA TRP A 140 1.51 -0.18 -1.16
C TRP A 140 1.54 -1.60 -1.72
N ASP A 141 1.64 -1.78 -3.04
CA ASP A 141 1.82 -3.12 -3.64
C ASP A 141 3.02 -3.84 -3.04
N SER A 142 4.14 -3.15 -2.86
CA SER A 142 5.34 -3.69 -2.18
C SER A 142 5.08 -4.03 -0.71
N MET A 143 4.33 -3.20 0.02
CA MET A 143 4.00 -3.46 1.43
C MET A 143 3.07 -4.69 1.58
N VAL A 144 2.04 -4.81 0.75
CA VAL A 144 1.10 -5.95 0.81
C VAL A 144 1.73 -7.26 0.32
N LEU A 145 2.76 -7.20 -0.53
CA LEU A 145 3.62 -8.37 -0.83
C LEU A 145 4.32 -8.88 0.43
N GLY A 146 4.89 -7.98 1.25
CA GLY A 146 5.49 -8.35 2.54
C GLY A 146 4.48 -9.05 3.45
N LEU A 147 3.26 -8.49 3.57
CA LEU A 147 2.19 -9.09 4.35
C LEU A 147 1.79 -10.47 3.80
N ALA A 148 1.67 -10.62 2.47
CA ALA A 148 1.32 -11.89 1.83
C ALA A 148 2.34 -13.00 2.14
N ILE A 149 3.64 -12.68 2.05
CA ILE A 149 4.71 -13.60 2.42
C ILE A 149 4.62 -13.97 3.91
N HIS A 150 4.43 -12.98 4.79
CA HIS A 150 4.36 -13.22 6.23
C HIS A 150 3.17 -14.10 6.63
N VAL A 151 1.98 -13.84 6.09
CA VAL A 151 0.78 -14.65 6.37
C VAL A 151 0.94 -16.07 5.81
N ALA A 152 1.46 -16.22 4.59
CA ALA A 152 1.60 -17.53 3.97
C ALA A 152 2.66 -18.43 4.66
N THR A 153 3.69 -17.83 5.25
CA THR A 153 4.84 -18.58 5.81
C THR A 153 4.89 -18.59 7.34
N GLY A 154 4.22 -17.63 7.99
CA GLY A 154 4.36 -17.33 9.42
C GLY A 154 5.73 -16.76 9.82
N ALA A 155 6.68 -16.62 8.88
CA ALA A 155 8.03 -16.19 9.15
C ALA A 155 8.13 -14.67 9.14
N ALA A 156 9.03 -14.12 9.97
CA ALA A 156 9.40 -12.71 9.85
C ALA A 156 10.29 -12.52 8.62
N ILE A 157 10.07 -11.41 7.91
CA ILE A 157 10.88 -10.96 6.79
C ILE A 157 11.94 -10.01 7.34
N ASP A 158 13.19 -10.17 6.88
CA ASP A 158 14.26 -9.24 7.22
C ASP A 158 13.89 -7.84 6.69
N PRO A 159 13.98 -6.76 7.50
CA PRO A 159 13.63 -5.40 7.05
C PRO A 159 14.40 -4.95 5.79
N SER A 160 15.62 -5.46 5.58
CA SER A 160 16.44 -5.15 4.40
C SER A 160 16.05 -5.96 3.16
N PHE A 161 15.18 -6.98 3.29
CA PHE A 161 14.75 -7.82 2.17
C PHE A 161 14.15 -6.99 1.04
N GLY A 162 13.27 -6.04 1.36
CA GLY A 162 12.60 -5.21 0.35
C GLY A 162 13.61 -4.42 -0.50
N GLU A 163 14.54 -3.71 0.15
CA GLU A 163 15.59 -2.92 -0.51
C GLU A 163 16.52 -3.80 -1.36
N GLN A 164 16.87 -4.99 -0.88
CA GLN A 164 17.73 -5.92 -1.61
C GLN A 164 17.00 -6.60 -2.78
N TRP A 165 15.72 -6.90 -2.62
CA TRP A 165 14.93 -7.61 -3.61
C TRP A 165 14.51 -6.69 -4.76
N ILE A 166 14.18 -5.43 -4.49
CA ILE A 166 13.66 -4.50 -5.50
C ILE A 166 14.65 -4.23 -6.65
N VAL A 167 15.96 -4.34 -6.38
CA VAL A 167 17.03 -4.16 -7.37
C VAL A 167 17.35 -5.42 -8.19
N THR A 168 16.73 -6.56 -7.87
CA THR A 168 16.87 -7.80 -8.65
C THR A 168 15.98 -7.77 -9.89
N ASP A 169 16.22 -8.67 -10.86
CA ASP A 169 15.36 -8.81 -12.04
C ASP A 169 13.89 -9.08 -11.66
N ASP A 170 13.68 -9.87 -10.61
CA ASP A 170 12.36 -10.20 -10.07
C ASP A 170 11.67 -8.99 -9.44
N GLY A 171 12.40 -8.22 -8.61
CA GLY A 171 11.88 -7.00 -8.00
C GLY A 171 11.53 -5.92 -9.04
N ARG A 172 12.40 -5.74 -10.05
CA ARG A 172 12.15 -4.81 -11.15
C ARG A 172 10.95 -5.27 -12.00
N ARG A 173 10.81 -6.58 -12.23
CA ARG A 173 9.63 -7.15 -12.92
C ARG A 173 8.35 -6.89 -12.13
N PHE A 174 8.37 -7.08 -10.81
CA PHE A 174 7.23 -6.79 -9.94
C PHE A 174 6.80 -5.33 -10.03
N LEU A 175 7.75 -4.38 -9.90
CA LEU A 175 7.45 -2.95 -10.04
C LEU A 175 6.88 -2.60 -11.41
N THR A 176 7.43 -3.20 -12.47
CA THR A 176 6.93 -3.00 -13.84
C THR A 176 5.47 -3.42 -13.95
N LEU A 177 5.13 -4.63 -13.51
CA LEU A 177 3.76 -5.16 -13.54
C LEU A 177 2.82 -4.36 -12.63
N SER A 178 3.28 -3.96 -11.45
CA SER A 178 2.52 -3.08 -10.54
C SER A 178 2.20 -1.74 -11.22
N GLY A 179 3.19 -1.10 -11.83
CA GLY A 179 3.00 0.16 -12.58
C GLY A 179 2.02 0.01 -13.75
N GLU A 180 2.08 -1.10 -14.49
CA GLU A 180 1.11 -1.42 -15.54
C GLU A 180 -0.32 -1.56 -14.98
N ARG A 181 -0.50 -2.25 -13.84
CA ARG A 181 -1.82 -2.39 -13.21
C ARG A 181 -2.36 -1.07 -12.67
N TRP A 182 -1.51 -0.18 -12.17
CA TRP A 182 -1.92 1.17 -11.78
C TRP A 182 -2.24 2.06 -12.97
N CYS A 183 -1.55 1.89 -14.10
CA CYS A 183 -1.92 2.53 -15.35
C CYS A 183 -3.32 2.08 -15.80
N ASP A 184 -3.61 0.77 -15.77
CA ASP A 184 -4.94 0.23 -16.10
C ASP A 184 -6.03 0.82 -15.20
N ALA A 185 -5.78 0.89 -13.88
CA ALA A 185 -6.70 1.49 -12.92
C ALA A 185 -6.93 2.98 -13.19
N ASN A 186 -5.89 3.72 -13.58
CA ASN A 186 -5.98 5.14 -13.95
C ASN A 186 -6.84 5.37 -15.20
N ILE A 187 -6.68 4.51 -16.21
CA ILE A 187 -7.50 4.55 -17.42
C ILE A 187 -8.96 4.22 -17.09
N ALA A 188 -9.19 3.18 -16.27
CA ALA A 188 -10.53 2.80 -15.84
C ALA A 188 -11.24 3.91 -15.02
N PHE A 189 -10.46 4.73 -14.31
CA PHE A 189 -10.96 5.89 -13.58
C PHE A 189 -11.37 7.06 -14.49
N GLY A 190 -10.83 7.12 -15.71
CA GLY A 190 -11.20 8.10 -16.73
C GLY A 190 -10.06 8.98 -17.25
N THR A 191 -8.82 8.75 -16.80
CA THR A 191 -7.64 9.46 -17.35
C THR A 191 -7.39 9.03 -18.79
N ASP A 192 -7.00 9.98 -19.64
CA ASP A 192 -6.65 9.67 -21.03
C ASP A 192 -5.57 8.57 -21.12
N PRO A 193 -5.72 7.54 -21.97
CA PRO A 193 -4.78 6.43 -22.05
C PRO A 193 -3.34 6.80 -22.40
N SER A 194 -3.09 7.89 -23.12
CA SER A 194 -1.73 8.34 -23.39
C SER A 194 -1.12 8.99 -22.14
N THR A 195 -1.85 9.89 -21.48
CA THR A 195 -1.44 10.55 -20.25
C THR A 195 -1.18 9.54 -19.12
N ALA A 196 -2.08 8.57 -18.92
CA ALA A 196 -1.94 7.55 -17.89
C ALA A 196 -0.66 6.70 -18.07
N ARG A 197 -0.33 6.35 -19.32
CA ARG A 197 0.91 5.59 -19.63
C ARG A 197 2.16 6.43 -19.41
N GLU A 198 2.15 7.71 -19.78
CA GLU A 198 3.28 8.61 -19.52
C GLU A 198 3.51 8.80 -18.01
N MET A 199 2.44 8.98 -17.23
CA MET A 199 2.52 9.04 -15.75
C MET A 199 3.13 7.76 -15.18
N ALA A 200 2.64 6.59 -15.60
CA ALA A 200 3.14 5.30 -15.14
C ALA A 200 4.60 5.07 -15.51
N GLN A 201 5.03 5.49 -16.71
CA GLN A 201 6.44 5.41 -17.13
C GLN A 201 7.35 6.28 -16.27
N ARG A 202 6.97 7.54 -16.00
CA ARG A 202 7.72 8.43 -15.11
C ARG A 202 7.79 7.85 -13.70
N CYS A 203 6.68 7.30 -13.20
CA CYS A 203 6.61 6.73 -11.87
C CYS A 203 7.52 5.50 -11.75
N LEU A 204 7.46 4.58 -12.73
CA LEU A 204 8.32 3.41 -12.76
C LEU A 204 9.80 3.80 -12.81
N ALA A 205 10.17 4.77 -13.66
CA ALA A 205 11.55 5.26 -13.73
C ALA A 205 12.03 5.81 -12.39
N ALA A 206 11.20 6.57 -11.68
CA ALA A 206 11.53 7.08 -10.34
C ALA A 206 11.72 5.94 -9.32
N TYR A 207 10.84 4.93 -9.31
CA TYR A 207 10.98 3.75 -8.43
C TYR A 207 12.23 2.92 -8.73
N LEU A 208 12.68 2.90 -9.98
CA LEU A 208 13.87 2.18 -10.41
C LEU A 208 15.17 3.02 -10.29
N GLY A 209 15.07 4.31 -9.95
CA GLY A 209 16.21 5.23 -9.92
C GLY A 209 16.79 5.53 -11.31
N GLU A 210 15.95 5.46 -12.36
CA GLU A 210 16.32 5.63 -13.77
C GLU A 210 15.92 7.00 -14.34
N GLU A 211 15.90 8.02 -13.48
CA GLU A 211 15.61 9.40 -13.89
C GLU A 211 16.68 9.90 -14.87
N ASN A 212 16.27 10.21 -16.11
CA ASN A 212 17.10 10.86 -17.13
C ASN A 212 16.98 12.39 -17.05
#